data_AF-A0A936KUZ1-F1
#
_entry.id   AF-A0A936KUZ1-F1
#
_cell.length_a   1.000
_cell.length_b   1.000
_cell.length_c   1.000
_cell.angle_alpha   90.00
_cell.angle_beta   90.00
_cell.angle_gamma   90.00
#
_symmetry.space_group_name_H-M   'P 1'
#
loop_
_entity.id
_entity.type
_entity.pdbx_description
1 polymer ?
#
loop_
_entity_poly.entity_id
_entity_poly.type
_entity_poly.pdbx_seq_one_letter_code
_entity_poly.pdbx_strand_id
1 'polypeptide(L)'
;MLYLDSHKTKSQNIHNVVVRETETLGLKISDIKAIIIDSWNSYELDSFKKLKNLSDSYKNIPIIVMHTIEDAKFLKEPNDIKIERHFKHLFLLALPRTQIRKVVAEYNKVKEIGIEDNLLTKVVSDLDVLNIHRTPMNCLTLLKVAEKYFDESPINRTDMIEKVLFVLFNMDGIPRYKSKPDLKDCEYVLGRYCENMMRTDKYCFSRDSFVNELKTFCKEKLIDLEVEVVLDVLVLNHIIVKQEFEYCFRSSFWVYYFAAKRMHNDKDFADYIFSSKKYISCPEIIEFYTGIDRNKIDALEILTKDIKETANIVNSKVRLTGEMNIFSQIRWQPTEEQIQNAQNQLSENVLSSGLPDEIKDQHADRTYNQIRPYNQSIQAFFEEYSLHNLMQNIRASSRALRNSDYVNPEAKREIFNQILQSWEQISNVLLALTPILADKGRAGFDGHSFTLQGDFGDTFEKRLNRIIQVNMTNVVGFFKDDIYSSKIAPLLYEHFANSTNPNSKHKIALLLVFCRPREWRKHIHEYIVNLNKNSFFLYDIHNILIAKYNFDFTTEEERREISLLAKVCFAKHEFGSKNPSPAEIKRVILPKSKTR
;
A
#
# COMPACT_ATOMS: atom_id res chain seq x y z
N MET A 1 19.62 -11.72 -31.41
CA MET A 1 19.92 -12.14 -30.02
C MET A 1 19.34 -13.53 -29.85
N LEU A 2 20.03 -14.43 -29.14
CA LEU A 2 19.54 -15.77 -28.87
C LEU A 2 18.89 -15.81 -27.48
N TYR A 3 17.66 -16.32 -27.37
CA TYR A 3 16.95 -16.45 -26.10
C TYR A 3 16.99 -17.90 -25.61
N LEU A 4 17.29 -18.10 -24.33
CA LEU A 4 17.34 -19.38 -23.66
C LEU A 4 16.55 -19.32 -22.36
N ASP A 5 15.64 -20.27 -22.14
CA ASP A 5 14.94 -20.45 -20.87
C ASP A 5 15.70 -21.47 -20.01
N SER A 6 16.23 -21.03 -18.87
CA SER A 6 17.00 -21.88 -17.95
C SER A 6 16.18 -23.06 -17.42
N HIS A 7 14.87 -22.89 -17.20
CA HIS A 7 14.03 -23.96 -16.63
C HIS A 7 13.80 -25.11 -17.60
N LYS A 8 13.89 -24.84 -18.92
CA LYS A 8 13.68 -25.84 -19.98
C LYS A 8 14.96 -26.56 -20.39
N THR A 9 16.11 -26.14 -19.89
CA THR A 9 17.42 -26.59 -20.38
C THR A 9 18.28 -27.10 -19.23
N LYS A 10 18.81 -28.32 -19.34
CA LYS A 10 19.80 -28.86 -18.39
C LYS A 10 21.20 -28.31 -18.72
N SER A 11 22.05 -28.11 -17.70
CA SER A 11 23.43 -27.59 -17.88
C SER A 11 24.28 -28.34 -18.91
N GLN A 12 24.13 -29.66 -18.97
CA GLN A 12 24.88 -30.55 -19.86
C GLN A 12 24.54 -30.33 -21.34
N ASN A 13 23.31 -29.89 -21.63
CA ASN A 13 22.79 -29.75 -22.99
C ASN A 13 22.81 -28.30 -23.49
N ILE A 14 23.25 -27.35 -22.66
CA ILE A 14 23.05 -25.93 -22.99
C ILE A 14 23.79 -25.50 -24.26
N HIS A 15 24.94 -26.12 -24.55
CA HIS A 15 25.65 -25.87 -25.80
C HIS A 15 24.84 -26.37 -27.01
N ASN A 16 24.34 -27.61 -26.96
CA ASN A 16 23.53 -28.20 -28.02
C ASN A 16 22.24 -27.41 -28.25
N VAL A 17 21.64 -26.87 -27.18
CA VAL A 17 20.47 -25.99 -27.30
C VAL A 17 20.86 -24.70 -28.00
N VAL A 18 21.99 -24.08 -27.68
CA VAL A 18 22.45 -22.88 -28.40
C VAL A 18 22.62 -23.17 -29.89
N VAL A 19 23.31 -24.25 -30.25
CA VAL A 19 23.50 -24.65 -31.65
C VAL A 19 22.16 -24.84 -32.34
N ARG A 20 21.27 -25.67 -31.76
CA ARG A 20 19.96 -25.97 -32.32
C ARG A 20 19.10 -24.73 -32.50
N GLU A 21 18.99 -23.88 -31.48
CA GLU A 21 18.19 -22.65 -31.54
C GLU A 21 18.77 -21.62 -32.53
N THR A 22 20.07 -21.69 -32.82
CA THR A 22 20.70 -20.84 -33.83
C THR A 22 20.42 -21.37 -35.24
N GLU A 23 20.51 -22.69 -35.41
CA GLU A 23 20.19 -23.37 -36.67
C GLU A 23 18.72 -23.26 -37.06
N THR A 24 17.78 -23.35 -36.09
CA THR A 24 16.35 -23.14 -36.35
C THR A 24 16.02 -21.74 -36.85
N LEU A 25 16.85 -20.76 -36.50
CA LEU A 25 16.75 -19.39 -37.01
C LEU A 25 17.46 -19.19 -38.36
N GLY A 26 18.09 -20.24 -38.91
CA GLY A 26 18.87 -20.18 -40.16
C GLY A 26 20.17 -19.39 -40.03
N LEU A 27 20.68 -19.22 -38.80
CA LEU A 27 21.87 -18.44 -38.49
C LEU A 27 23.06 -19.35 -38.18
N LYS A 28 24.26 -18.78 -38.22
CA LYS A 28 25.49 -19.41 -37.69
C LYS A 28 25.79 -18.85 -36.30
N ILE A 29 26.56 -19.59 -35.50
CA ILE A 29 26.99 -19.14 -34.16
C ILE A 29 27.72 -17.78 -34.24
N SER A 30 28.47 -17.52 -35.31
CA SER A 30 29.15 -16.25 -35.58
C SER A 30 28.20 -15.05 -35.71
N ASP A 31 26.93 -15.30 -36.04
CA ASP A 31 25.92 -14.26 -36.25
C ASP A 31 25.27 -13.85 -34.93
N ILE A 32 25.45 -14.64 -33.87
CA ILE A 32 24.91 -14.36 -32.54
C ILE A 32 25.65 -13.16 -31.92
N LYS A 33 24.92 -12.05 -31.75
CA LYS A 33 25.45 -10.82 -31.12
C LYS A 33 25.27 -10.77 -29.60
N ALA A 34 24.36 -11.57 -29.05
CA ALA A 34 24.13 -11.68 -27.61
C ALA A 34 23.29 -12.93 -27.30
N ILE A 35 23.49 -13.50 -26.11
CA ILE A 35 22.68 -14.58 -25.54
C ILE A 35 21.92 -14.02 -24.33
N ILE A 36 20.62 -14.24 -24.27
CA ILE A 36 19.77 -13.94 -23.13
C ILE A 36 19.46 -15.27 -22.45
N ILE A 37 19.85 -15.41 -21.19
CA ILE A 37 19.43 -16.52 -20.33
C ILE A 37 18.36 -16.01 -19.38
N ASP A 38 17.13 -16.49 -19.57
CA ASP A 38 15.98 -16.13 -18.76
C ASP A 38 15.71 -17.18 -17.68
N SER A 39 14.99 -16.76 -16.64
CA SER A 39 14.64 -17.57 -15.47
C SER A 39 15.89 -18.18 -14.80
N TRP A 40 16.99 -17.44 -14.73
CA TRP A 40 18.20 -17.90 -14.06
C TRP A 40 18.07 -17.75 -12.53
N ASN A 41 18.38 -18.82 -11.80
CA ASN A 41 18.22 -18.89 -10.35
C ASN A 41 19.58 -19.03 -9.65
N SER A 42 19.90 -18.11 -8.72
CA SER A 42 21.16 -18.11 -7.97
C SER A 42 21.21 -19.14 -6.82
N TYR A 43 20.15 -19.89 -6.60
CA TYR A 43 20.11 -20.95 -5.59
C TYR A 43 20.26 -22.34 -6.21
N GLU A 44 20.17 -22.43 -7.54
CA GLU A 44 20.27 -23.69 -8.27
C GLU A 44 21.68 -23.93 -8.79
N LEU A 45 22.29 -25.03 -8.33
CA LEU A 45 23.59 -25.48 -8.82
C LEU A 45 23.61 -25.68 -10.34
N ASP A 46 22.52 -26.21 -10.91
CA ASP A 46 22.39 -26.42 -12.35
C ASP A 46 22.36 -25.09 -13.12
N SER A 47 21.73 -24.05 -12.57
CA SER A 47 21.70 -22.70 -13.15
C SER A 47 23.08 -22.04 -13.16
N PHE A 48 23.90 -22.24 -12.12
CA PHE A 48 25.31 -21.81 -12.13
C PHE A 48 26.15 -22.58 -13.15
N LYS A 49 25.98 -23.91 -13.25
CA LYS A 49 26.67 -24.73 -14.26
C LYS A 49 26.32 -24.29 -15.69
N LYS A 50 25.04 -23.97 -15.95
CA LYS A 50 24.59 -23.39 -17.23
C LYS A 50 25.33 -22.10 -17.55
N LEU A 51 25.35 -21.15 -16.63
CA LEU A 51 25.97 -19.85 -16.83
C LEU A 51 27.49 -19.96 -17.01
N LYS A 52 28.14 -20.86 -16.26
CA LYS A 52 29.57 -21.18 -16.43
C LYS A 52 29.83 -21.75 -17.83
N ASN A 53 29.11 -22.80 -18.24
CA ASN A 53 29.27 -23.43 -19.54
C ASN A 53 29.09 -22.43 -20.70
N LEU A 54 28.10 -21.54 -20.60
CA LEU A 54 27.89 -20.46 -21.58
C LEU A 54 29.03 -19.44 -21.55
N SER A 55 29.47 -19.03 -20.35
CA SER A 55 30.54 -18.05 -20.18
C SER A 55 31.86 -18.53 -20.76
N ASP A 56 32.18 -19.81 -20.55
CA ASP A 56 33.41 -20.47 -21.00
C ASP A 56 33.40 -20.70 -22.52
N SER A 57 32.25 -21.12 -23.08
CA SER A 57 32.11 -21.45 -24.50
C SER A 57 31.99 -20.22 -25.40
N TYR A 58 31.39 -19.13 -24.89
CA TYR A 58 31.02 -17.95 -25.70
C TYR A 58 31.67 -16.67 -25.18
N LYS A 59 33.00 -16.70 -24.92
CA LYS A 59 33.77 -15.61 -24.28
C LYS A 59 33.54 -14.22 -24.89
N ASN A 60 33.41 -14.14 -26.21
CA ASN A 60 33.28 -12.89 -26.94
C ASN A 60 31.83 -12.46 -27.22
N ILE A 61 30.84 -13.28 -26.82
CA ILE A 61 29.43 -12.97 -27.00
C ILE A 61 28.87 -12.43 -25.69
N PRO A 62 28.28 -11.22 -25.67
CA PRO A 62 27.57 -10.69 -24.51
C PRO A 62 26.49 -11.66 -24.00
N ILE A 63 26.41 -11.83 -22.68
CA ILE A 63 25.37 -12.62 -22.03
C ILE A 63 24.56 -11.71 -21.12
N ILE A 64 23.25 -11.69 -21.30
CA ILE A 64 22.28 -11.04 -20.42
C ILE A 64 21.63 -12.12 -19.58
N VAL A 65 21.72 -11.98 -18.26
CA VAL A 65 21.13 -12.91 -17.30
C VAL A 65 19.90 -12.25 -16.68
N MET A 66 18.73 -12.84 -16.90
CA MET A 66 17.50 -12.40 -16.25
C MET A 66 17.29 -13.26 -14.99
N HIS A 67 17.21 -12.59 -13.85
CA HIS A 67 17.11 -13.20 -12.55
C HIS A 67 15.94 -12.57 -11.79
N THR A 68 15.05 -13.40 -11.24
CA THR A 68 14.01 -12.97 -10.33
C THR A 68 14.54 -13.02 -8.91
N ILE A 69 14.59 -11.88 -8.24
CA ILE A 69 15.01 -11.79 -6.83
C ILE A 69 13.83 -12.27 -5.97
N GLU A 70 14.01 -13.37 -5.24
CA GLU A 70 13.00 -13.92 -4.31
C GLU A 70 13.33 -13.57 -2.86
N ASP A 71 12.43 -12.85 -2.18
CA ASP A 71 12.63 -12.33 -0.81
C ASP A 71 12.83 -13.42 0.26
N ALA A 72 12.33 -14.63 0.04
CA ALA A 72 12.40 -15.72 1.02
C ALA A 72 13.78 -16.39 1.13
N LYS A 73 14.75 -16.03 0.28
CA LYS A 73 16.00 -16.79 0.12
C LYS A 73 17.28 -16.05 0.54
N PHE A 74 17.16 -14.97 1.33
CA PHE A 74 18.32 -14.31 1.97
C PHE A 74 19.06 -15.20 2.99
N LEU A 75 18.53 -16.38 3.33
CA LEU A 75 19.10 -17.32 4.30
C LEU A 75 19.90 -18.48 3.67
N LYS A 76 19.99 -18.58 2.33
CA LYS A 76 20.81 -19.60 1.67
C LYS A 76 22.11 -18.99 1.18
N GLU A 77 23.25 -19.58 1.55
CA GLU A 77 24.55 -19.17 1.03
C GLU A 77 24.59 -19.38 -0.51
N PRO A 78 25.12 -18.42 -1.28
CA PRO A 78 25.25 -18.56 -2.72
C PRO A 78 26.19 -19.72 -3.06
N ASN A 79 25.94 -20.41 -4.17
CA ASN A 79 26.80 -21.50 -4.63
C ASN A 79 28.20 -20.97 -5.02
N ASP A 80 29.26 -21.67 -4.61
CA ASP A 80 30.68 -21.31 -4.84
C ASP A 80 31.20 -21.57 -6.27
N ILE A 81 30.32 -21.65 -7.27
CA ILE A 81 30.76 -21.83 -8.66
C ILE A 81 31.35 -20.51 -9.17
N LYS A 82 32.68 -20.47 -9.30
CA LYS A 82 33.39 -19.36 -9.91
C LYS A 82 33.04 -19.26 -11.40
N ILE A 83 32.54 -18.09 -11.80
CA ILE A 83 32.25 -17.74 -13.20
C ILE A 83 33.30 -16.71 -13.64
N GLU A 84 34.12 -17.06 -14.63
CA GLU A 84 35.19 -16.18 -15.13
C GLU A 84 34.66 -15.16 -16.13
N ARG A 85 33.66 -14.39 -15.71
CA ARG A 85 33.03 -13.32 -16.48
C ARG A 85 32.49 -12.25 -15.54
N HIS A 86 32.76 -10.98 -15.87
CA HIS A 86 32.22 -9.85 -15.12
C HIS A 86 30.81 -9.50 -15.61
N PHE A 87 29.85 -9.41 -14.69
CA PHE A 87 28.47 -8.99 -14.98
C PHE A 87 28.17 -7.64 -14.33
N LYS A 88 27.49 -6.77 -15.07
CA LYS A 88 26.90 -5.55 -14.51
C LYS A 88 25.50 -5.87 -14.00
N HIS A 89 25.25 -5.64 -12.72
CA HIS A 89 23.93 -5.82 -12.14
C HIS A 89 23.03 -4.62 -12.46
N LEU A 90 21.85 -4.90 -12.98
CA LEU A 90 20.79 -3.93 -13.27
C LEU A 90 19.49 -4.44 -12.66
N PHE A 91 18.64 -3.54 -12.20
CA PHE A 91 17.34 -3.88 -11.59
C PHE A 91 16.21 -3.36 -12.46
N LEU A 92 15.18 -4.19 -12.67
CA LEU A 92 13.91 -3.74 -13.24
C LEU A 92 13.07 -3.16 -12.12
N LEU A 93 12.91 -1.84 -12.11
CA LEU A 93 12.11 -1.13 -11.12
C LEU A 93 10.63 -1.10 -11.53
N ALA A 94 9.76 -0.96 -10.54
CA ALA A 94 8.35 -0.72 -10.77
C ALA A 94 8.12 0.56 -11.60
N LEU A 95 7.08 0.56 -12.43
CA LEU A 95 6.73 1.67 -13.30
C LEU A 95 6.39 2.90 -12.46
N PRO A 96 7.08 4.04 -12.67
CA PRO A 96 6.60 5.30 -12.15
C PRO A 96 5.30 5.70 -12.85
N ARG A 97 4.54 6.60 -12.24
CA ARG A 97 3.24 7.05 -12.76
C ARG A 97 3.34 7.55 -14.22
N THR A 98 4.44 8.22 -14.56
CA THR A 98 4.75 8.68 -15.93
C THR A 98 4.87 7.55 -16.96
N GLN A 99 5.31 6.35 -16.58
CA GLN A 99 5.36 5.20 -17.49
C GLN A 99 4.03 4.45 -17.53
N ILE A 100 3.28 4.42 -16.42
CA ILE A 100 1.89 3.91 -16.41
C ILE A 100 1.05 4.71 -17.41
N ARG A 101 1.18 6.05 -17.41
CA ARG A 101 0.51 6.94 -18.38
C ARG A 101 0.70 6.48 -19.83
N LYS A 102 1.92 6.07 -20.21
CA LYS A 102 2.18 5.55 -21.57
C LYS A 102 1.46 4.23 -21.85
N VAL A 103 1.46 3.30 -20.89
CA VAL A 103 0.74 2.03 -21.03
C VAL A 103 -0.75 2.28 -21.20
N VAL A 104 -1.32 3.16 -20.38
CA VAL A 104 -2.74 3.56 -20.44
C VAL A 104 -3.05 4.21 -21.78
N ALA A 105 -2.25 5.17 -22.23
CA ALA A 105 -2.45 5.86 -23.49
C ALA A 105 -2.45 4.89 -24.69
N GLU A 106 -1.43 4.04 -24.82
CA GLU A 106 -1.35 3.08 -25.93
C GLU A 106 -2.49 2.05 -25.91
N TYR A 107 -2.88 1.58 -24.73
CA TYR A 107 -4.01 0.66 -24.62
C TYR A 107 -5.34 1.33 -24.97
N ASN A 108 -5.55 2.54 -24.48
CA ASN A 108 -6.79 3.30 -24.67
C ASN A 108 -6.98 3.75 -26.12
N LYS A 109 -5.90 3.96 -26.89
CA LYS A 109 -5.98 4.18 -28.35
C LYS A 109 -6.67 3.05 -29.10
N VAL A 110 -6.56 1.81 -28.60
CA VAL A 110 -7.12 0.62 -29.25
C VAL A 110 -8.50 0.27 -28.67
N LYS A 111 -8.70 0.50 -27.38
CA LYS A 111 -9.89 0.04 -26.66
C LYS A 111 -10.94 1.12 -26.41
N GLU A 112 -10.58 2.39 -26.52
CA GLU A 112 -11.48 3.54 -26.38
C GLU A 112 -12.33 3.49 -25.10
N ILE A 113 -11.69 3.22 -23.96
CA ILE A 113 -12.37 3.01 -22.67
C ILE A 113 -12.95 4.33 -22.13
N GLY A 114 -12.19 5.43 -22.24
CA GLY A 114 -12.62 6.73 -21.72
C GLY A 114 -11.54 7.81 -21.79
N ILE A 115 -11.74 8.90 -21.05
CA ILE A 115 -10.78 10.02 -20.94
C ILE A 115 -9.50 9.51 -20.28
N GLU A 116 -8.34 9.74 -20.91
CA GLU A 116 -7.05 9.17 -20.52
C GLU A 116 -6.66 9.50 -19.07
N ASP A 117 -6.81 10.76 -18.63
CA ASP A 117 -6.46 11.16 -17.26
C ASP A 117 -7.33 10.48 -16.20
N ASN A 118 -8.62 10.28 -16.51
CA ASN A 118 -9.54 9.56 -15.63
C ASN A 118 -9.17 8.08 -15.55
N LEU A 119 -8.84 7.47 -16.69
CA LEU A 119 -8.42 6.08 -16.77
C LEU A 119 -7.08 5.84 -16.08
N LEU A 120 -6.10 6.71 -16.27
CA LEU A 120 -4.83 6.67 -15.56
C LEU A 120 -5.03 6.77 -14.05
N THR A 121 -5.84 7.74 -13.62
CA THR A 121 -6.11 7.94 -12.20
C THR A 121 -6.81 6.72 -11.60
N LYS A 122 -7.77 6.13 -12.33
CA LYS A 122 -8.42 4.88 -11.93
C LYS A 122 -7.42 3.73 -11.80
N VAL A 123 -6.60 3.46 -12.83
CA VAL A 123 -5.62 2.37 -12.80
C VAL A 123 -4.60 2.54 -11.67
N VAL A 124 -4.06 3.74 -11.48
CA VAL A 124 -3.12 4.01 -10.39
C VAL A 124 -3.79 3.83 -9.03
N SER A 125 -5.00 4.39 -8.86
CA SER A 125 -5.78 4.21 -7.63
C SER A 125 -6.07 2.74 -7.35
N ASP A 126 -6.44 1.96 -8.37
CA ASP A 126 -6.73 0.54 -8.23
C ASP A 126 -5.48 -0.29 -7.91
N LEU A 127 -4.32 0.04 -8.49
CA LEU A 127 -3.02 -0.56 -8.12
C LEU A 127 -2.67 -0.28 -6.66
N ASP A 128 -2.88 0.95 -6.21
CA ASP A 128 -2.60 1.38 -4.85
C ASP A 128 -3.59 0.73 -3.86
N VAL A 129 -4.89 0.68 -4.18
CA VAL A 129 -5.94 -0.01 -3.40
C VAL A 129 -5.65 -1.51 -3.29
N LEU A 130 -5.28 -2.14 -4.41
CA LEU A 130 -4.90 -3.55 -4.42
C LEU A 130 -3.54 -3.82 -3.78
N ASN A 131 -2.78 -2.78 -3.46
CA ASN A 131 -1.42 -2.87 -2.94
C ASN A 131 -0.55 -3.85 -3.76
N ILE A 132 -0.59 -3.73 -5.08
CA ILE A 132 0.19 -4.55 -6.03
C ILE A 132 1.21 -3.70 -6.76
N HIS A 133 2.34 -4.31 -7.15
CA HIS A 133 3.39 -3.60 -7.88
C HIS A 133 2.87 -2.96 -9.17
N ARG A 134 3.39 -1.76 -9.44
CA ARG A 134 3.19 -1.05 -10.70
C ARG A 134 3.97 -1.74 -11.81
N THR A 135 3.48 -2.88 -12.30
CA THR A 135 4.07 -3.62 -13.42
C THR A 135 3.23 -3.43 -14.67
N PRO A 136 3.81 -3.57 -15.88
CA PRO A 136 3.03 -3.55 -17.12
C PRO A 136 1.86 -4.54 -17.08
N MET A 137 2.11 -5.77 -16.58
CA MET A 137 1.09 -6.81 -16.51
C MET A 137 -0.07 -6.42 -15.59
N ASN A 138 0.21 -5.90 -14.38
CA ASN A 138 -0.85 -5.47 -13.47
C ASN A 138 -1.64 -4.28 -14.04
N CYS A 139 -0.98 -3.35 -14.74
CA CYS A 139 -1.67 -2.26 -15.42
C CYS A 139 -2.62 -2.79 -16.50
N LEU A 140 -2.15 -3.75 -17.32
CA LEU A 140 -2.97 -4.38 -18.36
C LEU A 140 -4.16 -5.15 -17.79
N THR A 141 -3.98 -5.88 -16.69
CA THR A 141 -5.08 -6.57 -15.99
C THR A 141 -6.16 -5.58 -15.55
N LEU A 142 -5.77 -4.45 -14.96
CA LEU A 142 -6.74 -3.44 -14.50
C LEU A 142 -7.39 -2.66 -15.64
N LEU A 143 -6.64 -2.34 -16.70
CA LEU A 143 -7.20 -1.78 -17.93
C LEU A 143 -8.24 -2.72 -18.54
N LYS A 144 -7.98 -4.02 -18.47
CA LYS A 144 -8.90 -5.04 -18.95
C LYS A 144 -10.17 -5.13 -18.10
N VAL A 145 -10.06 -4.96 -16.78
CA VAL A 145 -11.22 -4.80 -15.90
C VAL A 145 -12.00 -3.51 -16.23
N ALA A 146 -11.28 -2.42 -16.50
CA ALA A 146 -11.87 -1.15 -16.87
C ALA A 146 -12.66 -1.22 -18.19
N GLU A 147 -12.32 -2.09 -19.15
CA GLU A 147 -13.14 -2.30 -20.36
C GLU A 147 -14.61 -2.63 -20.03
N LYS A 148 -14.88 -3.31 -18.90
CA LYS A 148 -16.24 -3.69 -18.49
C LYS A 148 -16.80 -2.82 -17.36
N TYR A 149 -15.93 -2.31 -16.49
CA TYR A 149 -16.33 -1.66 -15.22
C TYR A 149 -15.72 -0.24 -15.09
N PHE A 150 -15.56 0.48 -16.20
CA PHE A 150 -14.95 1.82 -16.18
C PHE A 150 -15.73 2.78 -15.27
N ASP A 151 -17.04 2.89 -15.49
CA ASP A 151 -17.93 3.81 -14.78
C ASP A 151 -18.21 3.38 -13.33
N GLU A 152 -17.89 2.13 -12.98
CA GLU A 152 -18.04 1.63 -11.63
C GLU A 152 -16.78 1.90 -10.81
N SER A 153 -16.90 2.71 -9.76
CA SER A 153 -15.88 2.74 -8.72
C SER A 153 -16.08 1.55 -7.79
N PRO A 154 -15.04 0.74 -7.53
CA PRO A 154 -15.18 -0.37 -6.62
C PRO A 154 -15.58 0.14 -5.24
N ILE A 155 -16.51 -0.56 -4.58
CA ILE A 155 -17.02 -0.14 -3.26
C ILE A 155 -15.91 -0.24 -2.22
N ASN A 156 -15.07 -1.26 -2.34
CA ASN A 156 -13.91 -1.56 -1.51
C ASN A 156 -12.95 -2.48 -2.28
N ARG A 157 -11.82 -2.84 -1.66
CA ARG A 157 -10.83 -3.73 -2.27
C ARG A 157 -11.38 -5.13 -2.58
N THR A 158 -12.33 -5.64 -1.79
CA THR A 158 -12.99 -6.94 -2.04
C THR A 158 -13.75 -6.92 -3.35
N ASP A 159 -14.58 -5.90 -3.60
CA ASP A 159 -15.32 -5.72 -4.85
C ASP A 159 -14.37 -5.62 -6.05
N MET A 160 -13.23 -4.96 -5.89
CA MET A 160 -12.22 -4.90 -6.95
C MET A 160 -11.61 -6.26 -7.27
N ILE A 161 -11.28 -7.07 -6.26
CA ILE A 161 -10.77 -8.43 -6.46
C ILE A 161 -11.83 -9.32 -7.11
N GLU A 162 -13.10 -9.21 -6.69
CA GLU A 162 -14.22 -9.92 -7.31
C GLU A 162 -14.32 -9.61 -8.80
N LYS A 163 -14.22 -8.33 -9.18
CA LYS A 163 -14.21 -7.89 -10.58
C LYS A 163 -13.01 -8.43 -11.36
N VAL A 164 -11.81 -8.40 -10.76
CA VAL A 164 -10.62 -9.01 -11.35
C VAL A 164 -10.84 -10.50 -11.60
N LEU A 165 -11.23 -11.27 -10.57
CA LEU A 165 -11.49 -12.70 -10.70
C LEU A 165 -12.58 -12.99 -11.73
N PHE A 166 -13.66 -12.22 -11.71
CA PHE A 166 -14.71 -12.33 -12.70
C PHE A 166 -14.14 -12.21 -14.11
N VAL A 167 -13.32 -11.20 -14.38
CA VAL A 167 -12.71 -11.00 -15.69
C VAL A 167 -11.76 -12.14 -16.07
N LEU A 168 -10.92 -12.61 -15.13
CA LEU A 168 -9.94 -13.67 -15.37
C LEU A 168 -10.58 -15.04 -15.62
N PHE A 169 -11.66 -15.37 -14.90
CA PHE A 169 -12.42 -16.61 -15.09
C PHE A 169 -13.39 -16.53 -16.28
N ASN A 170 -13.76 -15.32 -16.73
CA ASN A 170 -14.77 -15.15 -17.77
C ASN A 170 -14.30 -14.86 -19.19
N MET A 171 -13.05 -14.45 -19.41
CA MET A 171 -12.56 -14.08 -20.74
C MET A 171 -11.71 -15.15 -21.44
N ASP A 172 -11.55 -14.98 -22.74
CA ASP A 172 -11.03 -15.97 -23.70
C ASP A 172 -9.73 -16.65 -23.25
N GLY A 173 -9.73 -17.99 -23.27
CA GLY A 173 -8.58 -18.83 -22.91
C GLY A 173 -8.96 -20.24 -22.43
N ILE A 174 -10.19 -20.43 -21.95
CA ILE A 174 -10.70 -21.77 -21.60
C ILE A 174 -11.15 -22.47 -22.89
N PRO A 175 -10.61 -23.66 -23.22
CA PRO A 175 -11.04 -24.40 -24.40
C PRO A 175 -12.54 -24.71 -24.35
N ARG A 176 -13.26 -24.54 -25.48
CA ARG A 176 -14.73 -24.71 -25.56
C ARG A 176 -15.27 -26.07 -25.10
N TYR A 177 -14.41 -27.09 -24.99
CA TYR A 177 -14.78 -28.43 -24.56
C TYR A 177 -14.69 -28.64 -23.03
N LYS A 178 -14.14 -27.69 -22.28
CA LYS A 178 -14.12 -27.72 -20.81
C LYS A 178 -15.27 -26.91 -20.25
N SER A 179 -15.88 -27.37 -19.16
CA SER A 179 -16.90 -26.57 -18.49
C SER A 179 -16.27 -25.31 -17.90
N LYS A 180 -16.93 -24.17 -18.11
CA LYS A 180 -16.49 -22.91 -17.53
C LYS A 180 -16.82 -22.97 -16.03
N PRO A 181 -15.83 -22.85 -15.14
CA PRO A 181 -16.09 -22.99 -13.72
C PRO A 181 -16.89 -21.79 -13.21
N ASP A 182 -17.88 -22.04 -12.36
CA ASP A 182 -18.61 -20.98 -11.68
C ASP A 182 -17.68 -20.27 -10.69
N LEU A 183 -17.72 -18.93 -10.67
CA LEU A 183 -16.82 -18.14 -9.85
C LEU A 183 -17.11 -18.31 -8.36
N LYS A 184 -18.38 -18.44 -7.95
CA LYS A 184 -18.74 -18.60 -6.54
C LYS A 184 -18.34 -19.99 -6.04
N ASP A 185 -18.49 -21.02 -6.87
CA ASP A 185 -17.97 -22.35 -6.56
C ASP A 185 -16.43 -22.33 -6.44
N CYS A 186 -15.74 -21.62 -7.34
CA CYS A 186 -14.29 -21.42 -7.23
C CYS A 186 -13.90 -20.73 -5.91
N GLU A 187 -14.55 -19.61 -5.57
CA GLU A 187 -14.30 -18.87 -4.33
C GLU A 187 -14.52 -19.75 -3.09
N TYR A 188 -15.59 -20.55 -3.08
CA TYR A 188 -15.93 -21.43 -1.99
C TYR A 188 -14.89 -22.54 -1.79
N VAL A 189 -14.52 -23.22 -2.87
CA VAL A 189 -13.57 -24.34 -2.86
C VAL A 189 -12.15 -23.85 -2.57
N LEU A 190 -11.71 -22.75 -3.18
CA LEU A 190 -10.40 -22.13 -2.89
C LEU A 190 -10.32 -21.62 -1.45
N GLY A 191 -11.44 -21.13 -0.89
CA GLY A 191 -11.51 -20.73 0.51
C GLY A 191 -11.17 -21.87 1.47
N ARG A 192 -11.63 -23.09 1.19
CA ARG A 192 -11.28 -24.29 1.98
C ARG A 192 -9.78 -24.59 1.92
N TYR A 193 -9.17 -24.46 0.74
CA TYR A 193 -7.73 -24.68 0.58
C TYR A 193 -6.91 -23.64 1.35
N CYS A 194 -7.30 -22.37 1.26
CA CYS A 194 -6.64 -21.29 2.00
C CYS A 194 -6.84 -21.40 3.51
N GLU A 195 -7.97 -21.94 4.00
CA GLU A 195 -8.10 -22.33 5.41
C GLU A 195 -7.03 -23.36 5.81
N ASN A 196 -6.83 -24.41 5.01
CA ASN A 196 -5.80 -25.42 5.32
C ASN A 196 -4.38 -24.82 5.33
N MET A 197 -4.08 -23.92 4.39
CA MET A 197 -2.82 -23.17 4.40
C MET A 197 -2.65 -22.36 5.69
N MET A 198 -3.67 -21.62 6.10
CA MET A 198 -3.64 -20.77 7.28
C MET A 198 -3.53 -21.58 8.58
N ARG A 199 -4.18 -22.74 8.66
CA ARG A 199 -4.11 -23.63 9.84
C ARG A 199 -2.79 -24.35 9.98
N THR A 200 -2.14 -24.69 8.86
CA THR A 200 -0.88 -25.46 8.84
C THR A 200 0.37 -24.61 8.68
N ASP A 201 0.21 -23.32 8.38
CA ASP A 201 1.26 -22.39 8.00
C ASP A 201 2.13 -22.92 6.83
N LYS A 202 1.51 -23.68 5.91
CA LYS A 202 2.13 -24.19 4.69
C LYS A 202 1.50 -23.51 3.48
N TYR A 203 2.29 -22.68 2.79
CA TYR A 203 1.83 -21.84 1.67
C TYR A 203 2.36 -22.27 0.30
N CYS A 204 3.17 -23.33 0.27
CA CYS A 204 3.61 -24.01 -0.95
C CYS A 204 2.97 -25.40 -1.02
N PHE A 205 2.69 -25.86 -2.24
CA PHE A 205 1.95 -27.10 -2.49
C PHE A 205 2.30 -27.74 -3.84
N SER A 206 2.12 -29.05 -3.97
CA SER A 206 2.21 -29.72 -5.27
C SER A 206 0.89 -29.62 -6.04
N ARG A 207 0.94 -29.75 -7.37
CA ARG A 207 -0.26 -29.82 -8.23
C ARG A 207 -1.19 -30.94 -7.78
N ASP A 208 -0.63 -32.12 -7.48
CA ASP A 208 -1.40 -33.28 -7.07
C ASP A 208 -2.08 -33.07 -5.72
N SER A 209 -1.38 -32.44 -4.75
CA SER A 209 -1.97 -32.12 -3.44
C SER A 209 -3.15 -31.15 -3.59
N PHE A 210 -2.99 -30.09 -4.40
CA PHE A 210 -4.06 -29.12 -4.68
C PHE A 210 -5.28 -29.79 -5.29
N VAL A 211 -5.06 -30.56 -6.37
CA VAL A 211 -6.16 -31.19 -7.12
C VAL A 211 -6.87 -32.24 -6.28
N ASN A 212 -6.14 -33.13 -5.60
CA ASN A 212 -6.73 -34.20 -4.81
C ASN A 212 -7.53 -33.68 -3.61
N GLU A 213 -7.00 -32.68 -2.90
CA GLU A 213 -7.68 -32.09 -1.75
C GLU A 213 -8.99 -31.42 -2.17
N LEU A 214 -8.95 -30.57 -3.21
CA LEU A 214 -10.13 -29.86 -3.66
C LEU A 214 -11.16 -30.78 -4.31
N LYS A 215 -10.75 -31.82 -5.05
CA LYS A 215 -11.67 -32.84 -5.56
C LYS A 215 -12.35 -33.61 -4.45
N THR A 216 -11.62 -33.95 -3.40
CA THR A 216 -12.19 -34.62 -2.22
C THR A 216 -13.24 -33.72 -1.57
N PHE A 217 -12.92 -32.45 -1.37
CA PHE A 217 -13.86 -31.48 -0.82
C PHE A 217 -15.09 -31.24 -1.72
N CYS A 218 -14.91 -31.12 -3.03
CA CYS A 218 -16.01 -31.00 -3.99
C CYS A 218 -16.94 -32.22 -3.91
N LYS A 219 -16.39 -33.43 -3.79
CA LYS A 219 -17.17 -34.66 -3.62
C LYS A 219 -17.94 -34.68 -2.29
N GLU A 220 -17.32 -34.26 -1.19
CA GLU A 220 -17.97 -34.16 0.13
C GLU A 220 -19.12 -33.14 0.14
N LYS A 221 -18.98 -32.05 -0.61
CA LYS A 221 -19.96 -30.95 -0.69
C LYS A 221 -20.91 -31.05 -1.87
N LEU A 222 -20.80 -32.10 -2.70
CA LEU A 222 -21.61 -32.32 -3.89
C LEU A 222 -21.53 -31.16 -4.91
N ILE A 223 -20.32 -30.61 -5.09
CA ILE A 223 -20.03 -29.53 -6.04
C ILE A 223 -19.45 -30.14 -7.31
N ASP A 224 -20.00 -29.79 -8.46
CA ASP A 224 -19.48 -30.17 -9.78
C ASP A 224 -18.52 -29.09 -10.29
N LEU A 225 -17.21 -29.32 -10.12
CA LEU A 225 -16.16 -28.37 -10.47
C LEU A 225 -14.94 -29.08 -11.06
N GLU A 226 -14.53 -28.67 -12.25
CA GLU A 226 -13.27 -29.09 -12.87
C GLU A 226 -12.08 -28.39 -12.20
N VAL A 227 -11.62 -28.92 -11.06
CA VAL A 227 -10.52 -28.37 -10.25
C VAL A 227 -9.25 -28.10 -11.06
N GLU A 228 -8.92 -28.96 -12.03
CA GLU A 228 -7.78 -28.75 -12.93
C GLU A 228 -7.90 -27.48 -13.76
N VAL A 229 -9.11 -27.15 -14.24
CA VAL A 229 -9.35 -25.92 -14.99
C VAL A 229 -9.16 -24.71 -14.11
N VAL A 230 -9.65 -24.77 -12.86
CA VAL A 230 -9.43 -23.71 -11.88
C VAL A 230 -7.95 -23.47 -11.67
N LEU A 231 -7.16 -24.53 -11.44
CA LEU A 231 -5.70 -24.39 -11.28
C LEU A 231 -5.03 -23.82 -12.53
N ASP A 232 -5.41 -24.30 -13.72
CA ASP A 232 -4.85 -23.82 -14.99
C ASP A 232 -5.14 -22.32 -15.20
N VAL A 233 -6.36 -21.86 -14.92
CA VAL A 233 -6.73 -20.44 -14.99
C VAL A 233 -5.91 -19.61 -14.00
N LEU A 234 -5.74 -20.07 -12.76
CA LEU A 234 -4.96 -19.37 -11.74
C LEU A 234 -3.46 -19.28 -12.11
N VAL A 235 -2.91 -20.33 -12.73
CA VAL A 235 -1.52 -20.37 -13.19
C VAL A 235 -1.30 -19.49 -14.43
N LEU A 236 -2.19 -19.58 -15.42
CA LEU A 236 -2.14 -18.76 -16.64
C LEU A 236 -2.19 -17.26 -16.32
N ASN A 237 -2.96 -16.87 -15.31
CA ASN A 237 -3.11 -15.48 -14.89
C ASN A 237 -2.11 -15.06 -13.79
N HIS A 238 -1.10 -15.88 -13.50
CA HIS A 238 -0.07 -15.61 -12.48
C HIS A 238 -0.60 -15.33 -11.07
N ILE A 239 -1.78 -15.83 -10.73
CA ILE A 239 -2.29 -15.83 -9.35
C ILE A 239 -1.54 -16.89 -8.55
N ILE A 240 -1.37 -18.08 -9.15
CA ILE A 240 -0.51 -19.14 -8.65
C ILE A 240 0.73 -19.20 -9.54
N VAL A 241 1.90 -19.31 -8.93
CA VAL A 241 3.18 -19.44 -9.64
C VAL A 241 3.94 -20.66 -9.14
N LYS A 242 4.73 -21.25 -10.03
CA LYS A 242 5.61 -22.36 -9.69
C LYS A 242 6.93 -21.81 -9.14
N GLN A 243 7.28 -22.21 -7.92
CA GLN A 243 8.57 -21.96 -7.28
C GLN A 243 9.34 -23.28 -7.17
N GLU A 244 10.45 -23.39 -7.89
CA GLU A 244 11.25 -24.63 -7.99
C GLU A 244 10.40 -25.85 -8.40
N PHE A 245 9.97 -26.66 -7.44
CA PHE A 245 9.18 -27.88 -7.65
C PHE A 245 7.73 -27.78 -7.15
N GLU A 246 7.39 -26.72 -6.43
CA GLU A 246 6.08 -26.50 -5.80
C GLU A 246 5.37 -25.28 -6.41
N TYR A 247 4.10 -25.13 -6.09
CA TYR A 247 3.27 -23.99 -6.43
C TYR A 247 2.96 -23.18 -5.18
N CYS A 248 2.78 -21.88 -5.34
CA CYS A 248 2.31 -21.00 -4.27
C CYS A 248 1.49 -19.86 -4.88
N PHE A 249 0.72 -19.16 -4.05
CA PHE A 249 0.12 -17.90 -4.48
C PHE A 249 1.21 -16.86 -4.70
N ARG A 250 1.21 -16.21 -5.87
CA ARG A 250 2.16 -15.14 -6.22
C ARG A 250 2.10 -14.00 -5.22
N SER A 251 0.91 -13.73 -4.68
CA SER A 251 0.70 -12.70 -3.69
C SER A 251 -0.20 -13.15 -2.56
N SER A 252 0.19 -12.85 -1.32
CA SER A 252 -0.49 -13.27 -0.10
C SER A 252 -1.92 -12.73 0.02
N PHE A 253 -2.23 -11.58 -0.59
CA PHE A 253 -3.60 -11.05 -0.58
C PHE A 253 -4.61 -12.01 -1.22
N TRP A 254 -4.20 -12.89 -2.14
CA TRP A 254 -5.06 -13.93 -2.68
C TRP A 254 -5.45 -14.95 -1.61
N VAL A 255 -4.47 -15.38 -0.81
CA VAL A 255 -4.71 -16.27 0.34
C VAL A 255 -5.67 -15.60 1.31
N TYR A 256 -5.45 -14.32 1.64
CA TYR A 256 -6.31 -13.58 2.57
C TYR A 256 -7.72 -13.37 2.01
N TYR A 257 -7.85 -13.11 0.72
CA TYR A 257 -9.15 -12.96 0.06
C TYR A 257 -9.97 -14.26 0.12
N PHE A 258 -9.40 -15.38 -0.31
CA PHE A 258 -10.09 -16.68 -0.27
C PHE A 258 -10.33 -17.16 1.16
N ALA A 259 -9.38 -16.92 2.07
CA ALA A 259 -9.58 -17.20 3.50
C ALA A 259 -10.73 -16.35 4.08
N ALA A 260 -10.85 -15.07 3.72
CA ALA A 260 -11.97 -14.25 4.15
C ALA A 260 -13.32 -14.74 3.61
N LYS A 261 -13.36 -15.25 2.36
CA LYS A 261 -14.55 -15.94 1.82
C LYS A 261 -14.90 -17.16 2.65
N ARG A 262 -13.89 -17.93 3.09
CA ARG A 262 -14.10 -19.05 4.00
C ARG A 262 -14.61 -18.60 5.36
N MET A 263 -14.05 -17.55 5.95
CA MET A 263 -14.55 -16.98 7.22
C MET A 263 -16.02 -16.55 7.11
N HIS A 264 -16.43 -15.97 5.97
CA HIS A 264 -17.82 -15.57 5.74
C HIS A 264 -18.78 -16.78 5.73
N ASN A 265 -18.33 -17.90 5.18
CA ASN A 265 -19.14 -19.10 5.00
C ASN A 265 -19.00 -20.15 6.13
N ASP A 266 -17.99 -20.02 6.99
CA ASP A 266 -17.61 -21.00 7.99
C ASP A 266 -17.25 -20.31 9.31
N LYS A 267 -18.15 -20.39 10.28
CA LYS A 267 -18.02 -19.74 11.57
C LYS A 267 -16.84 -20.30 12.38
N ASP A 268 -16.58 -21.61 12.33
CA ASP A 268 -15.48 -22.23 13.07
C ASP A 268 -14.12 -21.71 12.58
N PHE A 269 -13.98 -21.47 11.27
CA PHE A 269 -12.79 -20.83 10.72
C PHE A 269 -12.70 -19.35 11.07
N ALA A 270 -13.80 -18.60 11.04
CA ALA A 270 -13.81 -17.21 11.50
C ALA A 270 -13.37 -17.10 12.98
N ASP A 271 -13.97 -17.90 13.85
CA ASP A 271 -13.67 -17.96 15.27
C ASP A 271 -12.20 -18.38 15.50
N TYR A 272 -11.67 -19.30 14.69
CA TYR A 272 -10.24 -19.64 14.70
C TYR A 272 -9.33 -18.46 14.36
N ILE A 273 -9.62 -17.70 13.29
CA ILE A 273 -8.80 -16.54 12.89
C ILE A 273 -8.79 -15.46 13.96
N PHE A 274 -9.94 -15.18 14.57
CA PHE A 274 -10.06 -14.19 15.64
C PHE A 274 -9.37 -14.66 16.94
N SER A 275 -9.66 -15.88 17.40
CA SER A 275 -9.09 -16.41 18.65
C SER A 275 -7.58 -16.63 18.58
N SER A 276 -7.05 -17.06 17.44
CA SER A 276 -5.61 -17.21 17.21
C SER A 276 -4.90 -15.88 16.95
N LYS A 277 -5.64 -14.77 16.80
CA LYS A 277 -5.15 -13.45 16.41
C LYS A 277 -4.31 -13.46 15.13
N LYS A 278 -4.50 -14.46 14.24
CA LYS A 278 -3.77 -14.56 12.96
C LYS A 278 -3.95 -13.31 12.09
N TYR A 279 -5.08 -12.62 12.24
CA TYR A 279 -5.34 -11.36 11.55
C TYR A 279 -4.36 -10.23 11.89
N ILE A 280 -3.63 -10.29 13.01
CA ILE A 280 -2.58 -9.30 13.34
C ILE A 280 -1.41 -9.40 12.36
N SER A 281 -1.05 -10.63 11.96
CA SER A 281 -0.04 -10.85 10.92
C SER A 281 -0.53 -10.51 9.51
N CYS A 282 -1.85 -10.50 9.31
CA CYS A 282 -2.47 -10.27 8.01
C CYS A 282 -3.75 -9.42 8.11
N PRO A 283 -3.66 -8.11 8.43
CA PRO A 283 -4.84 -7.25 8.62
C PRO A 283 -5.73 -7.17 7.36
N GLU A 284 -5.20 -7.46 6.17
CA GLU A 284 -5.94 -7.60 4.92
C GLU A 284 -7.06 -8.64 4.98
N ILE A 285 -6.94 -9.71 5.78
CA ILE A 285 -8.01 -10.73 5.88
C ILE A 285 -9.29 -10.12 6.46
N ILE A 286 -9.16 -9.18 7.41
CA ILE A 286 -10.27 -8.46 8.02
C ILE A 286 -10.88 -7.47 7.05
N GLU A 287 -10.04 -6.78 6.27
CA GLU A 287 -10.49 -5.91 5.19
C GLU A 287 -11.38 -6.68 4.22
N PHE A 288 -10.95 -7.87 3.80
CA PHE A 288 -11.75 -8.70 2.90
C PHE A 288 -13.01 -9.23 3.58
N TYR A 289 -12.92 -9.73 4.81
CA TYR A 289 -14.05 -10.30 5.55
C TYR A 289 -15.20 -9.29 5.75
N THR A 290 -14.86 -8.08 6.20
CA THR A 290 -15.81 -6.96 6.35
C THR A 290 -16.20 -6.32 5.02
N GLY A 291 -15.38 -6.51 3.97
CA GLY A 291 -15.69 -6.03 2.63
C GLY A 291 -16.69 -6.91 1.87
N ILE A 292 -16.76 -8.21 2.18
CA ILE A 292 -17.76 -9.16 1.66
C ILE A 292 -19.16 -8.79 2.16
N ASP A 293 -19.27 -8.49 3.45
CA ASP A 293 -20.52 -8.14 4.10
C ASP A 293 -20.30 -6.92 5.01
N ARG A 294 -20.98 -5.83 4.66
CA ARG A 294 -20.82 -4.52 5.29
C ARG A 294 -21.58 -4.41 6.62
N ASN A 295 -22.13 -5.51 7.13
CA ASN A 295 -22.84 -5.63 8.40
C ASN A 295 -22.15 -6.59 9.41
N LYS A 296 -20.82 -6.76 9.31
CA LYS A 296 -20.02 -7.61 10.22
C LYS A 296 -19.75 -6.95 11.57
N ILE A 297 -20.77 -6.92 12.42
CA ILE A 297 -20.67 -6.42 13.81
C ILE A 297 -19.74 -7.28 14.68
N ASP A 298 -19.72 -8.59 14.45
CA ASP A 298 -18.84 -9.56 15.10
C ASP A 298 -17.37 -9.17 15.02
N ALA A 299 -16.91 -8.77 13.82
CA ALA A 299 -15.55 -8.30 13.62
C ALA A 299 -15.28 -7.02 14.42
N LEU A 300 -16.20 -6.05 14.41
CA LEU A 300 -16.02 -4.78 15.11
C LEU A 300 -15.91 -4.97 16.63
N GLU A 301 -16.74 -5.82 17.23
CA GLU A 301 -16.72 -6.10 18.67
C GLU A 301 -15.41 -6.75 19.11
N ILE A 302 -14.94 -7.76 18.38
CA ILE A 302 -13.67 -8.45 18.67
C ILE A 302 -12.49 -7.50 18.53
N LEU A 303 -12.41 -6.77 17.41
CA LEU A 303 -11.30 -5.85 17.12
C LEU A 303 -11.25 -4.69 18.12
N THR A 304 -12.41 -4.18 18.54
CA THR A 304 -12.52 -3.15 19.58
C THR A 304 -11.89 -3.60 20.90
N LYS A 305 -12.15 -4.85 21.30
CA LYS A 305 -11.55 -5.42 22.51
C LYS A 305 -10.04 -5.57 22.34
N ASP A 306 -9.60 -6.18 21.23
CA ASP A 306 -8.19 -6.49 21.01
C ASP A 306 -7.31 -5.24 20.86
N ILE A 307 -7.77 -4.21 20.14
CA ILE A 307 -7.03 -2.96 20.00
C ILE A 307 -6.89 -2.24 21.35
N LYS A 308 -7.95 -2.24 22.18
CA LYS A 308 -7.94 -1.65 23.53
C LYS A 308 -6.95 -2.37 24.44
N GLU A 309 -6.99 -3.71 24.47
CA GLU A 309 -6.06 -4.52 25.25
C GLU A 309 -4.61 -4.26 24.83
N THR A 310 -4.34 -4.25 23.53
CA THR A 310 -2.99 -4.03 22.99
C THR A 310 -2.49 -2.61 23.27
N ALA A 311 -3.35 -1.61 23.15
CA ALA A 311 -3.02 -0.22 23.48
C ALA A 311 -2.64 -0.06 24.96
N ASN A 312 -3.35 -0.74 25.86
CA ASN A 312 -3.03 -0.75 27.29
C ASN A 312 -1.67 -1.40 27.58
N ILE A 313 -1.34 -2.50 26.89
CA ILE A 313 -0.01 -3.14 27.01
C ILE A 313 1.09 -2.17 26.58
N VAL A 314 0.97 -1.53 25.40
CA VAL A 314 1.97 -0.56 24.93
C VAL A 314 2.12 0.59 25.91
N ASN A 315 1.00 1.16 26.38
CA ASN A 315 1.01 2.26 27.34
C ASN A 315 1.78 1.88 28.63
N SER A 316 1.57 0.67 29.15
CA SER A 316 2.29 0.17 30.34
C SER A 316 3.80 0.04 30.13
N LYS A 317 4.26 -0.26 28.90
CA LYS A 317 5.68 -0.40 28.55
C LYS A 317 6.38 0.94 28.29
N VAL A 318 5.66 1.92 27.73
CA VAL A 318 6.22 3.23 27.36
C VAL A 318 6.53 4.09 28.58
N ARG A 319 5.89 3.81 29.74
CA ARG A 319 6.17 4.45 31.05
C ARG A 319 6.18 5.98 31.04
N LEU A 320 5.52 6.61 30.06
CA LEU A 320 5.23 8.04 30.10
C LEU A 320 4.11 8.24 31.12
N THR A 321 4.45 8.83 32.26
CA THR A 321 3.49 9.12 33.33
C THR A 321 2.53 10.23 32.90
N GLY A 322 1.22 9.93 32.84
CA GLY A 322 0.14 10.92 32.75
C GLY A 322 -0.23 11.38 31.32
N GLU A 323 -1.41 11.97 31.19
CA GLU A 323 -1.88 12.70 30.00
C GLU A 323 -0.98 13.93 29.75
N MET A 324 0.24 13.73 29.29
CA MET A 324 1.11 14.83 28.88
C MET A 324 0.62 15.39 27.54
N ASN A 325 -0.31 16.33 27.59
CA ASN A 325 -0.66 17.14 26.42
C ASN A 325 0.45 18.17 26.11
N ILE A 326 1.63 17.70 25.72
CA ILE A 326 2.77 18.57 25.40
C ILE A 326 2.45 19.54 24.25
N PHE A 327 1.58 19.13 23.32
CA PHE A 327 1.21 19.92 22.15
C PHE A 327 0.42 21.17 22.51
N SER A 328 -0.37 21.14 23.60
CA SER A 328 -1.04 22.32 24.13
C SER A 328 -0.08 23.40 24.67
N GLN A 329 1.13 22.99 25.05
CA GLN A 329 2.18 23.86 25.59
C GLN A 329 3.06 24.46 24.49
N ILE A 330 3.16 23.79 23.33
CA ILE A 330 3.91 24.28 22.18
C ILE A 330 3.23 25.53 21.59
N ARG A 331 4.04 26.56 21.31
CA ARG A 331 3.59 27.83 20.74
C ARG A 331 4.18 28.06 19.36
N TRP A 332 3.37 28.57 18.45
CA TRP A 332 3.82 29.06 17.15
C TRP A 332 4.47 30.43 17.33
N GLN A 333 5.80 30.47 17.19
CA GLN A 333 6.63 31.68 17.25
C GLN A 333 7.62 31.66 16.08
N PRO A 334 7.17 32.03 14.86
CA PRO A 334 8.06 32.06 13.71
C PRO A 334 9.06 33.21 13.86
N THR A 335 10.30 33.00 13.44
CA THR A 335 11.30 34.08 13.35
C THR A 335 10.92 35.07 12.23
N GLU A 336 11.44 36.30 12.26
CA GLU A 336 11.23 37.26 11.16
C GLU A 336 11.68 36.68 9.81
N GLU A 337 12.76 35.89 9.78
CA GLU A 337 13.18 35.18 8.58
C GLU A 337 12.16 34.12 8.13
N GLN A 338 11.50 33.41 9.06
CA GLN A 338 10.43 32.47 8.74
C GLN A 338 9.14 33.17 8.30
N ILE A 339 8.83 34.34 8.89
CA ILE A 339 7.72 35.20 8.47
C ILE A 339 8.03 35.75 7.09
N GLN A 340 9.24 36.23 6.83
CA GLN A 340 9.66 36.75 5.53
C GLN A 340 9.75 35.63 4.50
N ASN A 341 10.21 34.43 4.86
CA ASN A 341 10.19 33.27 3.96
C ASN A 341 8.77 32.80 3.68
N ALA A 342 7.87 32.82 4.67
CA ALA A 342 6.45 32.63 4.44
C ALA A 342 5.97 33.73 3.50
N GLN A 343 6.01 35.01 3.86
CA GLN A 343 5.61 36.16 3.05
C GLN A 343 6.22 36.21 1.62
N ASN A 344 7.47 35.81 1.45
CA ASN A 344 8.15 35.67 0.15
C ASN A 344 7.64 34.47 -0.65
N GLN A 345 7.42 33.34 0.03
CA GLN A 345 6.63 32.27 -0.58
C GLN A 345 5.27 32.84 -0.98
N LEU A 346 4.67 33.72 -0.20
CA LEU A 346 3.33 34.23 -0.44
C LEU A 346 3.22 35.28 -1.59
N SER A 347 4.20 36.13 -1.93
CA SER A 347 3.98 37.44 -2.59
C SER A 347 3.94 37.60 -4.14
N GLU A 348 4.21 36.58 -4.99
CA GLU A 348 4.38 36.79 -6.45
C GLU A 348 3.15 36.44 -7.35
N ASN A 349 2.78 37.37 -8.24
CA ASN A 349 1.54 37.41 -9.00
C ASN A 349 1.50 36.58 -10.32
N VAL A 350 0.29 36.05 -10.63
CA VAL A 350 -0.32 35.70 -11.95
C VAL A 350 -0.04 34.33 -12.62
N LEU A 351 -1.15 33.60 -12.83
CA LEU A 351 -1.59 32.72 -13.94
C LEU A 351 -0.53 31.94 -14.74
N SER A 352 -0.04 30.83 -14.18
CA SER A 352 0.27 29.60 -14.92
C SER A 352 0.30 28.42 -13.94
N SER A 353 -0.46 27.37 -14.28
CA SER A 353 -1.05 26.38 -13.39
C SER A 353 -0.08 25.26 -12.95
N GLY A 354 0.17 25.16 -11.64
CA GLY A 354 0.67 23.94 -10.97
C GLY A 354 2.13 23.59 -11.25
N LEU A 355 2.73 22.79 -10.36
CA LEU A 355 3.92 22.02 -10.75
C LEU A 355 3.57 21.21 -12.02
N PRO A 356 4.48 21.07 -13.00
CA PRO A 356 4.32 20.11 -14.08
C PRO A 356 3.92 18.75 -13.51
N ASP A 357 3.06 18.03 -14.21
CA ASP A 357 2.56 16.75 -13.70
C ASP A 357 3.71 15.76 -13.47
N GLU A 358 4.83 15.90 -14.18
CA GLU A 358 6.06 15.14 -13.90
C GLU A 358 6.61 15.39 -12.48
N ILE A 359 6.57 16.63 -11.98
CA ILE A 359 7.07 16.94 -10.63
C ILE A 359 6.07 16.47 -9.57
N LYS A 360 4.77 16.58 -9.82
CA LYS A 360 3.76 16.02 -8.91
C LYS A 360 3.81 14.50 -8.89
N ASP A 361 3.99 13.86 -10.03
CA ASP A 361 4.18 12.42 -10.16
C ASP A 361 5.44 11.99 -9.40
N GLN A 362 6.57 12.70 -9.54
CA GLN A 362 7.77 12.46 -8.74
C GLN A 362 7.53 12.64 -7.24
N HIS A 363 6.75 13.64 -6.83
CA HIS A 363 6.41 13.84 -5.42
C HIS A 363 5.51 12.71 -4.89
N ALA A 364 4.49 12.31 -5.64
CA ALA A 364 3.60 11.21 -5.29
C ALA A 364 4.37 9.88 -5.20
N ASP A 365 5.41 9.72 -6.04
CA ASP A 365 6.30 8.57 -5.99
C ASP A 365 7.32 8.64 -4.83
N ARG A 366 7.49 9.76 -4.11
CA ARG A 366 8.42 9.83 -2.95
C ARG A 366 8.03 8.87 -1.84
N THR A 367 6.73 8.67 -1.63
CA THR A 367 6.21 7.70 -0.66
C THR A 367 6.19 6.28 -1.22
N TYR A 368 6.34 6.13 -2.54
CA TYR A 368 6.43 4.84 -3.21
C TYR A 368 7.90 4.40 -3.32
N ASN A 369 8.32 3.52 -2.42
CA ASN A 369 9.67 2.98 -2.50
C ASN A 369 9.76 1.94 -3.62
N GLN A 370 10.20 2.38 -4.81
CA GLN A 370 10.40 1.54 -6.02
C GLN A 370 11.41 0.41 -5.81
N ILE A 371 12.28 0.52 -4.81
CA ILE A 371 13.36 -0.43 -4.49
C ILE A 371 12.93 -1.34 -3.34
N ARG A 372 11.85 -1.01 -2.61
CA ARG A 372 11.37 -1.85 -1.50
C ARG A 372 10.91 -3.19 -2.06
N PRO A 373 11.55 -4.31 -1.66
CA PRO A 373 11.04 -5.62 -2.00
C PRO A 373 9.67 -5.79 -1.33
N TYR A 374 8.68 -6.31 -2.06
CA TYR A 374 7.39 -6.61 -1.47
C TYR A 374 7.53 -7.90 -0.64
N ASN A 375 7.76 -7.72 0.66
CA ASN A 375 7.65 -8.83 1.59
C ASN A 375 6.17 -9.21 1.74
N GLN A 376 5.70 -10.10 0.87
CA GLN A 376 4.38 -10.75 0.93
C GLN A 376 4.44 -12.09 1.67
N SER A 377 5.52 -12.38 2.39
CA SER A 377 5.55 -13.57 3.24
C SER A 377 4.53 -13.42 4.36
N ILE A 378 3.79 -14.49 4.63
CA ILE A 378 2.85 -14.53 5.75
C ILE A 378 3.70 -14.65 7.01
N GLN A 379 3.75 -13.57 7.78
CA GLN A 379 4.61 -13.49 8.97
C GLN A 379 3.95 -14.22 10.15
N ALA A 380 4.79 -14.84 10.99
CA ALA A 380 4.33 -15.40 12.25
C ALA A 380 3.89 -14.27 13.20
N PHE A 381 2.84 -14.52 13.98
CA PHE A 381 2.43 -13.62 15.05
C PHE A 381 3.42 -13.74 16.23
N PHE A 382 3.91 -12.60 16.72
CA PHE A 382 4.79 -12.53 17.87
C PHE A 382 4.11 -11.72 18.97
N GLU A 383 3.63 -12.39 20.01
CA GLU A 383 2.88 -11.76 21.11
C GLU A 383 3.70 -10.69 21.85
N GLU A 384 5.03 -10.88 21.91
CA GLU A 384 5.96 -10.01 22.63
C GLU A 384 6.08 -8.59 22.01
N TYR A 385 5.85 -8.46 20.70
CA TYR A 385 6.00 -7.20 19.94
C TYR A 385 4.76 -6.31 20.01
N SER A 386 4.44 -5.82 21.21
CA SER A 386 3.21 -5.08 21.47
C SER A 386 3.05 -3.80 20.65
N LEU A 387 4.12 -3.07 20.31
CA LEU A 387 4.02 -1.90 19.42
C LEU A 387 3.68 -2.31 17.99
N HIS A 388 4.36 -3.33 17.46
CA HIS A 388 4.05 -3.88 16.15
C HIS A 388 2.58 -4.32 16.10
N ASN A 389 2.16 -5.09 17.09
CA ASN A 389 0.80 -5.62 17.20
C ASN A 389 -0.23 -4.48 17.30
N LEU A 390 0.07 -3.40 18.02
CA LEU A 390 -0.80 -2.23 18.08
C LEU A 390 -0.98 -1.59 16.71
N MET A 391 0.11 -1.39 15.96
CA MET A 391 0.04 -0.81 14.62
C MET A 391 -0.79 -1.68 13.66
N GLN A 392 -0.66 -3.01 13.74
CA GLN A 392 -1.49 -3.91 12.92
C GLN A 392 -2.95 -3.92 13.37
N ASN A 393 -3.22 -3.87 14.67
CA ASN A 393 -4.58 -3.75 15.19
C ASN A 393 -5.26 -2.44 14.78
N ILE A 394 -4.52 -1.33 14.75
CA ILE A 394 -5.02 -0.07 14.20
C ILE A 394 -5.43 -0.26 12.74
N ARG A 395 -4.60 -0.91 11.91
CA ARG A 395 -4.92 -1.17 10.50
C ARG A 395 -6.15 -2.06 10.34
N ALA A 396 -6.19 -3.21 11.00
CA ALA A 396 -7.31 -4.14 10.94
C ALA A 396 -8.62 -3.46 11.38
N SER A 397 -8.61 -2.75 12.51
CA SER A 397 -9.77 -2.03 13.06
C SER A 397 -10.22 -0.89 12.15
N SER A 398 -9.27 -0.14 11.58
CA SER A 398 -9.55 0.96 10.66
C SER A 398 -10.20 0.46 9.37
N ARG A 399 -9.65 -0.60 8.77
CA ARG A 399 -10.19 -1.22 7.55
C ARG A 399 -11.56 -1.84 7.80
N ALA A 400 -11.75 -2.50 8.94
CA ALA A 400 -13.04 -3.03 9.37
C ALA A 400 -14.09 -1.93 9.48
N LEU A 401 -13.78 -0.85 10.21
CA LEU A 401 -14.68 0.30 10.36
C LEU A 401 -15.02 0.93 9.01
N ARG A 402 -14.02 1.10 8.14
CA ARG A 402 -14.17 1.69 6.79
C ARG A 402 -15.15 0.90 5.91
N ASN A 403 -15.22 -0.42 6.08
CA ASN A 403 -16.09 -1.31 5.29
C ASN A 403 -17.45 -1.58 5.95
N SER A 404 -17.63 -1.29 7.24
CA SER A 404 -18.83 -1.65 8.02
C SER A 404 -19.97 -0.64 7.91
N ASP A 405 -20.39 -0.30 6.70
CA ASP A 405 -21.36 0.76 6.44
C ASP A 405 -22.75 0.53 7.07
N TYR A 406 -23.17 -0.72 7.25
CA TYR A 406 -24.51 -1.07 7.75
C TYR A 406 -24.54 -1.49 9.22
N VAL A 407 -23.38 -1.56 9.88
CA VAL A 407 -23.30 -1.84 11.32
C VAL A 407 -23.90 -0.68 12.13
N ASN A 408 -24.42 -1.00 13.32
CA ASN A 408 -24.99 -0.04 14.25
C ASN A 408 -24.02 1.14 14.54
N PRO A 409 -24.54 2.36 14.72
CA PRO A 409 -23.71 3.52 15.01
C PRO A 409 -22.89 3.37 16.29
N GLU A 410 -23.40 2.67 17.31
CA GLU A 410 -22.75 2.50 18.61
C GLU A 410 -21.42 1.75 18.50
N ALA A 411 -21.38 0.61 17.77
CA ALA A 411 -20.13 -0.11 17.58
C ALA A 411 -19.13 0.70 16.74
N LYS A 412 -19.61 1.48 15.76
CA LYS A 412 -18.76 2.38 14.97
C LYS A 412 -18.10 3.46 15.83
N ARG A 413 -18.86 4.06 16.76
CA ARG A 413 -18.33 5.04 17.71
C ARG A 413 -17.30 4.42 18.63
N GLU A 414 -17.60 3.26 19.19
CA GLU A 414 -16.71 2.60 20.14
C GLU A 414 -15.37 2.22 19.48
N ILE A 415 -15.39 1.54 18.34
CA ILE A 415 -14.15 1.16 17.65
C ILE A 415 -13.34 2.39 17.21
N PHE A 416 -14.01 3.45 16.73
CA PHE A 416 -13.34 4.68 16.33
C PHE A 416 -12.66 5.39 17.51
N ASN A 417 -13.29 5.40 18.69
CA ASN A 417 -12.68 5.90 19.92
C ASN A 417 -11.42 5.11 20.28
N GLN A 418 -11.46 3.78 20.18
CA GLN A 418 -10.28 2.95 20.47
C GLN A 418 -9.16 3.16 19.43
N ILE A 419 -9.49 3.41 18.16
CA ILE A 419 -8.50 3.78 17.13
C ILE A 419 -7.82 5.11 17.48
N LEU A 420 -8.60 6.14 17.85
CA LEU A 420 -8.03 7.45 18.23
C LEU A 420 -7.14 7.37 19.48
N GLN A 421 -7.54 6.58 20.48
CA GLN A 421 -6.72 6.31 21.67
C GLN A 421 -5.41 5.60 21.28
N SER A 422 -5.48 4.65 20.36
CA SER A 422 -4.29 3.94 19.86
C SER A 422 -3.36 4.86 19.06
N TRP A 423 -3.90 5.79 18.27
CA TRP A 423 -3.11 6.85 17.64
C TRP A 423 -2.42 7.76 18.67
N GLU A 424 -3.02 7.99 19.85
CA GLU A 424 -2.35 8.69 20.94
C GLU A 424 -1.18 7.89 21.50
N GLN A 425 -1.34 6.58 21.65
CA GLN A 425 -0.24 5.72 22.09
C GLN A 425 0.92 5.69 21.09
N ILE A 426 0.66 5.65 19.78
CA ILE A 426 1.72 5.76 18.77
C ILE A 426 2.43 7.13 18.85
N SER A 427 1.67 8.21 19.02
CA SER A 427 2.23 9.56 19.21
C SER A 427 3.18 9.61 20.42
N ASN A 428 2.75 9.05 21.55
CA ASN A 428 3.54 8.98 22.79
C ASN A 428 4.84 8.18 22.61
N VAL A 429 4.79 7.05 21.91
CA VAL A 429 5.99 6.28 21.55
C VAL A 429 6.95 7.12 20.72
N LEU A 430 6.46 7.81 19.68
CA LEU A 430 7.31 8.65 18.82
C LEU A 430 7.94 9.81 19.61
N LEU A 431 7.22 10.38 20.58
CA LEU A 431 7.76 11.40 21.49
C LEU A 431 8.88 10.82 22.36
N ALA A 432 8.70 9.63 22.93
CA ALA A 432 9.74 8.94 23.70
C ALA A 432 10.98 8.62 22.85
N LEU A 433 10.79 8.28 21.57
CA LEU A 433 11.88 7.99 20.62
C LEU A 433 12.55 9.24 20.02
N THR A 434 11.99 10.43 20.23
CA THR A 434 12.44 11.67 19.58
C THR A 434 13.94 11.96 19.78
N PRO A 435 14.53 11.84 20.98
CA PRO A 435 15.97 12.10 21.16
C PRO A 435 16.85 11.16 20.33
N ILE A 436 16.50 9.87 20.26
CA ILE A 436 17.25 8.87 19.49
C ILE A 436 17.07 9.10 18.00
N LEU A 437 15.86 9.47 17.56
CA LEU A 437 15.59 9.82 16.17
C LEU A 437 16.37 11.07 15.73
N ALA A 438 16.47 12.09 16.57
CA ALA A 438 17.23 13.30 16.27
C ALA A 438 18.74 13.05 16.15
N ASP A 439 19.28 12.16 17.01
CA ASP A 439 20.69 11.77 17.02
C ASP A 439 21.05 10.87 15.82
N LYS A 440 20.30 9.77 15.63
CA LYS A 440 20.71 8.68 14.72
C LYS A 440 19.93 8.64 13.41
N GLY A 441 18.86 9.42 13.27
CA GLY A 441 17.93 9.35 12.13
C GLY A 441 17.06 8.08 12.10
N ARG A 442 17.24 7.15 13.04
CA ARG A 442 16.48 5.89 13.16
C ARG A 442 16.33 5.46 14.61
N ALA A 443 15.19 4.87 14.95
CA ALA A 443 14.92 4.32 16.27
C ALA A 443 13.96 3.14 16.18
N GLY A 444 13.99 2.22 17.14
CA GLY A 444 13.07 1.09 17.21
C GLY A 444 12.56 0.86 18.61
N PHE A 445 11.35 0.30 18.69
CA PHE A 445 10.70 -0.09 19.94
C PHE A 445 9.80 -1.30 19.67
N ASP A 446 9.96 -2.35 20.48
CA ASP A 446 9.02 -3.46 20.61
C ASP A 446 8.49 -4.05 19.28
N GLY A 447 9.43 -4.40 18.40
CA GLY A 447 9.15 -5.04 17.10
C GLY A 447 8.85 -4.08 15.93
N HIS A 448 8.95 -2.76 16.15
CA HIS A 448 8.82 -1.77 15.08
C HIS A 448 10.01 -0.81 15.03
N SER A 449 10.32 -0.27 13.85
CA SER A 449 11.36 0.76 13.69
C SER A 449 10.88 1.92 12.81
N PHE A 450 11.39 3.11 13.13
CA PHE A 450 11.10 4.37 12.46
C PHE A 450 12.41 4.97 11.94
N THR A 451 12.35 5.59 10.77
CA THR A 451 13.49 6.26 10.14
C THR A 451 13.02 7.62 9.60
N LEU A 452 13.85 8.65 9.76
CA LEU A 452 13.57 9.97 9.22
C LEU A 452 13.74 9.97 7.70
N GLN A 453 12.75 10.50 6.98
CA GLN A 453 12.79 10.67 5.54
C GLN A 453 12.49 12.13 5.19
N GLY A 454 13.45 12.79 4.53
CA GLY A 454 13.37 14.21 4.18
C GLY A 454 14.27 15.10 5.04
N ASP A 455 14.06 16.41 4.93
CA ASP A 455 14.87 17.40 5.64
C ASP A 455 14.31 17.66 7.05
N PHE A 456 15.02 17.17 8.07
CA PHE A 456 14.76 17.47 9.47
C PHE A 456 15.76 18.50 10.05
N GLY A 457 16.60 19.10 9.20
CA GLY A 457 17.63 20.05 9.60
C GLY A 457 18.95 19.39 9.99
N ASP A 458 19.98 20.22 10.10
CA ASP A 458 21.37 19.77 10.26
C ASP A 458 21.83 19.67 11.71
N THR A 459 21.09 20.25 12.66
CA THR A 459 21.43 20.23 14.09
C THR A 459 20.45 19.36 14.88
N PHE A 460 20.91 18.84 16.01
CA PHE A 460 20.10 18.02 16.91
C PHE A 460 18.82 18.74 17.35
N GLU A 461 18.91 20.01 17.74
CA GLU A 461 17.78 20.82 18.21
C GLU A 461 16.77 21.09 17.09
N LYS A 462 17.25 21.37 15.88
CA LYS A 462 16.38 21.56 14.71
C LYS A 462 15.63 20.26 14.38
N ARG A 463 16.32 19.11 14.41
CA ARG A 463 15.72 17.79 14.20
C ARG A 463 14.69 17.46 15.26
N LEU A 464 15.05 17.60 16.53
CA LEU A 464 14.19 17.34 17.67
C LEU A 464 12.88 18.15 17.57
N ASN A 465 12.99 19.45 17.31
CA ASN A 465 11.82 20.32 17.13
C ASN A 465 10.96 19.89 15.94
N ARG A 466 11.56 19.61 14.78
CA ARG A 466 10.81 19.18 13.59
C ARG A 466 10.10 17.84 13.82
N ILE A 467 10.75 16.87 14.48
CA ILE A 467 10.15 15.55 14.80
C ILE A 467 8.91 15.72 15.66
N ILE A 468 8.97 16.56 16.71
CA ILE A 468 7.82 16.86 17.57
C ILE A 468 6.72 17.54 16.75
N GLN A 469 7.09 18.49 15.89
CA GLN A 469 6.15 19.27 15.10
C GLN A 469 5.35 18.42 14.11
N VAL A 470 5.96 17.41 13.49
CA VAL A 470 5.28 16.54 12.50
C VAL A 470 4.66 15.29 13.13
N ASN A 471 4.70 15.13 14.46
CA ASN A 471 4.28 13.89 15.12
C ASN A 471 2.83 13.52 14.79
N MET A 472 1.85 14.39 15.07
CA MET A 472 0.44 14.10 14.83
C MET A 472 0.15 13.90 13.33
N THR A 473 0.72 14.75 12.48
CA THR A 473 0.64 14.64 11.03
C THR A 473 1.16 13.30 10.51
N ASN A 474 2.27 12.79 11.05
CA ASN A 474 2.81 11.48 10.68
C ASN A 474 1.92 10.33 11.16
N VAL A 475 1.43 10.38 12.41
CA VAL A 475 0.53 9.33 12.93
C VAL A 475 -0.73 9.21 12.10
N VAL A 476 -1.38 10.33 11.76
CA VAL A 476 -2.54 10.33 10.86
C VAL A 476 -2.13 9.84 9.47
N GLY A 477 -0.99 10.27 8.96
CA GLY A 477 -0.44 9.84 7.68
C GLY A 477 -0.19 8.33 7.58
N PHE A 478 0.16 7.65 8.68
CA PHE A 478 0.40 6.20 8.70
C PHE A 478 -0.86 5.37 8.47
N PHE A 479 -2.04 5.89 8.84
CA PHE A 479 -3.29 5.12 8.90
C PHE A 479 -4.44 5.73 8.11
N LYS A 480 -4.26 6.91 7.50
CA LYS A 480 -5.32 7.62 6.76
C LYS A 480 -5.96 6.75 5.67
N ASP A 481 -5.16 5.95 4.97
CA ASP A 481 -5.63 5.13 3.85
C ASP A 481 -6.33 3.85 4.33
N ASP A 482 -6.04 3.41 5.56
CA ASP A 482 -6.72 2.28 6.19
C ASP A 482 -8.12 2.68 6.68
N ILE A 483 -8.27 3.89 7.21
CA ILE A 483 -9.51 4.34 7.87
C ILE A 483 -10.47 5.07 6.92
N TYR A 484 -9.96 5.89 6.01
CA TYR A 484 -10.82 6.83 5.30
C TYR A 484 -11.59 6.19 4.14
N SER A 485 -12.89 6.47 4.13
CA SER A 485 -13.75 6.44 2.95
C SER A 485 -14.70 7.64 3.04
N SER A 486 -15.28 8.06 1.91
CA SER A 486 -16.28 9.14 1.91
C SER A 486 -17.50 8.82 2.80
N LYS A 487 -17.77 7.54 3.03
CA LYS A 487 -18.92 7.06 3.81
C LYS A 487 -18.75 7.21 5.32
N ILE A 488 -17.52 7.25 5.83
CA ILE A 488 -17.28 7.46 7.26
C ILE A 488 -17.33 8.94 7.68
N ALA A 489 -17.48 9.86 6.73
CA ALA A 489 -17.48 11.31 7.01
C ALA A 489 -18.48 11.74 8.10
N PRO A 490 -19.74 11.24 8.16
CA PRO A 490 -20.65 11.59 9.25
C PRO A 490 -20.12 11.22 10.64
N LEU A 491 -19.48 10.05 10.76
CA LEU A 491 -18.85 9.60 12.02
C LEU A 491 -17.70 10.52 12.42
N LEU A 492 -16.88 10.94 11.44
CA LEU A 492 -15.77 11.87 11.65
C LEU A 492 -16.29 13.22 12.15
N TYR A 493 -17.36 13.77 11.53
CA TYR A 493 -17.93 15.05 11.94
C TYR A 493 -18.58 15.01 13.32
N GLU A 494 -19.29 13.93 13.65
CA GLU A 494 -19.86 13.72 14.98
C GLU A 494 -18.77 13.75 16.06
N HIS A 495 -17.71 12.95 15.88
CA HIS A 495 -16.59 12.94 16.82
C HIS A 495 -15.84 14.26 16.84
N PHE A 496 -15.67 14.92 15.70
CA PHE A 496 -14.99 16.20 15.63
C PHE A 496 -15.71 17.29 16.41
N ALA A 497 -17.04 17.32 16.32
CA ALA A 497 -17.88 18.25 17.07
C ALA A 497 -17.82 17.96 18.58
N ASN A 498 -17.92 16.69 18.96
CA ASN A 498 -18.10 16.27 20.35
C ASN A 498 -16.78 16.01 21.11
N SER A 499 -15.63 15.95 20.43
CA SER A 499 -14.35 15.65 21.07
C SER A 499 -13.91 16.76 22.02
N THR A 500 -13.73 16.39 23.29
CA THR A 500 -13.18 17.25 24.34
C THR A 500 -11.66 17.19 24.41
N ASN A 501 -11.05 16.10 23.94
CA ASN A 501 -9.60 15.94 23.91
C ASN A 501 -9.02 16.73 22.71
N PRO A 502 -8.16 17.74 22.95
CA PRO A 502 -7.59 18.57 21.87
C PRO A 502 -6.77 17.77 20.85
N ASN A 503 -6.04 16.74 21.29
CA ASN A 503 -5.19 15.92 20.42
C ASN A 503 -6.05 15.05 19.50
N SER A 504 -7.08 14.40 20.04
CA SER A 504 -8.03 13.61 19.24
C SER A 504 -8.76 14.49 18.24
N LYS A 505 -9.26 15.65 18.68
CA LYS A 505 -9.91 16.63 17.80
C LYS A 505 -8.97 17.08 16.68
N HIS A 506 -7.71 17.36 17.00
CA HIS A 506 -6.72 17.77 16.01
C HIS A 506 -6.39 16.66 15.00
N LYS A 507 -6.23 15.40 15.45
CA LYS A 507 -6.00 14.27 14.53
C LYS A 507 -7.16 14.06 13.56
N ILE A 508 -8.41 14.27 14.02
CA ILE A 508 -9.58 14.26 13.12
C ILE A 508 -9.49 15.45 12.14
N ALA A 509 -9.12 16.65 12.58
CA ALA A 509 -8.91 17.79 11.68
C ALA A 509 -7.86 17.49 10.60
N LEU A 510 -6.73 16.91 10.97
CA LEU A 510 -5.69 16.47 10.03
C LEU A 510 -6.25 15.46 9.02
N LEU A 511 -6.99 14.45 9.49
CA LEU A 511 -7.62 13.45 8.62
C LEU A 511 -8.59 14.10 7.62
N LEU A 512 -9.40 15.06 8.06
CA LEU A 512 -10.30 15.83 7.20
C LEU A 512 -9.53 16.66 6.14
N VAL A 513 -8.37 17.23 6.48
CA VAL A 513 -7.52 17.95 5.51
C VAL A 513 -6.84 17.00 4.53
N PHE A 514 -6.40 15.83 4.99
CA PHE A 514 -5.81 14.81 4.14
C PHE A 514 -6.79 14.28 3.10
N CYS A 515 -8.03 14.05 3.52
CA CYS A 515 -8.99 13.24 2.77
C CYS A 515 -10.13 14.04 2.12
N ARG A 516 -10.34 15.28 2.57
CA ARG A 516 -11.28 16.27 2.02
C ARG A 516 -12.68 15.71 1.69
N PRO A 517 -13.40 15.07 2.65
CA PRO A 517 -14.78 14.68 2.43
C PRO A 517 -15.69 15.88 2.14
N ARG A 518 -16.87 15.64 1.58
CA ARG A 518 -17.87 16.70 1.32
C ARG A 518 -18.09 17.53 2.58
N GLU A 519 -18.03 18.86 2.46
CA GLU A 519 -18.16 19.84 3.56
C GLU A 519 -16.94 19.99 4.50
N TRP A 520 -15.81 19.30 4.24
CA TRP A 520 -14.60 19.39 5.07
C TRP A 520 -14.16 20.84 5.36
N ARG A 521 -14.21 21.71 4.35
CA ARG A 521 -13.78 23.11 4.44
C ARG A 521 -14.50 23.86 5.56
N LYS A 522 -15.82 23.67 5.69
CA LYS A 522 -16.63 24.35 6.70
C LYS A 522 -16.13 23.98 8.10
N HIS A 523 -15.99 22.68 8.36
CA HIS A 523 -15.54 22.17 9.64
C HIS A 523 -14.11 22.60 9.97
N ILE A 524 -13.19 22.59 9.00
CA ILE A 524 -11.82 23.04 9.21
C ILE A 524 -11.76 24.56 9.44
N HIS A 525 -12.56 25.36 8.72
CA HIS A 525 -12.65 26.79 8.95
C HIS A 525 -13.12 27.10 10.38
N GLU A 526 -14.21 26.48 10.82
CA GLU A 526 -14.74 26.63 12.19
C GLU A 526 -13.70 26.23 13.24
N TYR A 527 -12.95 25.16 12.99
CA TYR A 527 -11.85 24.74 13.86
C TYR A 527 -10.75 25.79 13.94
N ILE A 528 -10.25 26.29 12.81
CA ILE A 528 -9.24 27.35 12.74
C ILE A 528 -9.70 28.59 13.52
N VAL A 529 -10.96 29.01 13.38
CA VAL A 529 -11.55 30.16 14.08
C VAL A 529 -11.59 29.97 15.61
N ASN A 530 -11.67 28.73 16.08
CA ASN A 530 -11.68 28.41 17.52
C ASN A 530 -10.29 28.17 18.13
N LEU A 531 -9.25 27.98 17.31
CA LEU A 531 -7.88 27.82 17.80
C LEU A 531 -7.29 29.12 18.36
N ASN A 532 -6.33 29.00 19.26
CA ASN A 532 -5.50 30.15 19.68
C ASN A 532 -4.53 30.52 18.54
N LYS A 533 -4.31 31.82 18.32
CA LYS A 533 -3.45 32.37 17.25
C LYS A 533 -2.00 31.86 17.27
N ASN A 534 -1.50 31.43 18.43
CA ASN A 534 -0.15 30.92 18.61
C ASN A 534 -0.16 29.44 19.02
N SER A 535 -1.26 28.71 18.80
CA SER A 535 -1.30 27.28 19.12
C SER A 535 -0.48 26.45 18.14
N PHE A 536 0.12 25.37 18.64
CA PHE A 536 0.68 24.30 17.81
C PHE A 536 -0.32 23.81 16.76
N PHE A 537 -1.58 23.63 17.14
CA PHE A 537 -2.61 23.13 16.25
C PHE A 537 -2.85 24.05 15.03
N LEU A 538 -2.74 25.37 15.20
CA LEU A 538 -2.89 26.31 14.09
C LEU A 538 -1.70 26.20 13.12
N TYR A 539 -0.50 26.08 13.69
CA TYR A 539 0.73 25.87 12.94
C TYR A 539 0.69 24.57 12.14
N ASP A 540 0.32 23.44 12.75
CA ASP A 540 0.28 22.13 12.09
C ASP A 540 -0.74 22.13 10.94
N ILE A 541 -1.96 22.67 11.17
CA ILE A 541 -2.97 22.83 10.11
C ILE A 541 -2.46 23.72 8.96
N HIS A 542 -1.78 24.82 9.26
CA HIS A 542 -1.20 25.68 8.23
C HIS A 542 -0.18 24.92 7.37
N ASN A 543 0.75 24.19 7.99
CA ASN A 543 1.79 23.47 7.26
C ASN A 543 1.22 22.35 6.40
N ILE A 544 0.26 21.57 6.91
CA ILE A 544 -0.34 20.52 6.10
C ILE A 544 -1.12 21.11 4.93
N LEU A 545 -1.85 22.22 5.11
CA LEU A 545 -2.55 22.88 4.00
C LEU A 545 -1.58 23.39 2.94
N ILE A 546 -0.43 23.97 3.33
CA ILE A 546 0.62 24.39 2.39
C ILE A 546 1.24 23.18 1.67
N ALA A 547 1.52 22.10 2.37
CA ALA A 547 2.03 20.87 1.76
C ALA A 547 1.02 20.31 0.74
N LYS A 548 -0.27 20.29 1.09
CA LYS A 548 -1.36 19.85 0.21
C LYS A 548 -1.51 20.75 -1.01
N TYR A 549 -1.45 22.06 -0.83
CA TYR A 549 -1.50 23.02 -1.93
C TYR A 549 -0.37 22.83 -2.94
N ASN A 550 0.84 22.53 -2.46
CA ASN A 550 2.03 22.41 -3.30
C ASN A 550 2.09 21.07 -4.03
N PHE A 551 1.63 19.98 -3.40
CA PHE A 551 2.01 18.64 -3.82
C PHE A 551 0.84 17.68 -4.08
N ASP A 552 -0.40 17.97 -3.66
CA ASP A 552 -1.53 17.11 -4.00
C ASP A 552 -2.06 17.38 -5.41
N PHE A 553 -2.56 16.32 -6.06
CA PHE A 553 -3.45 16.44 -7.20
C PHE A 553 -4.81 16.92 -6.70
N THR A 554 -5.16 18.17 -7.03
CA THR A 554 -6.39 18.83 -6.60
C THR A 554 -7.08 19.48 -7.79
N THR A 555 -8.41 19.49 -7.76
CA THR A 555 -9.20 20.32 -8.66
C THR A 555 -8.92 21.81 -8.40
N GLU A 556 -9.22 22.68 -9.36
CA GLU A 556 -9.07 24.13 -9.15
C GLU A 556 -9.88 24.62 -7.95
N GLU A 557 -11.07 24.08 -7.74
CA GLU A 557 -11.93 24.40 -6.61
C GLU A 557 -11.25 24.03 -5.30
N GLU A 558 -10.89 22.75 -5.09
CA GLU A 558 -10.19 22.29 -3.90
C GLU A 558 -8.91 23.09 -3.63
N ARG A 559 -8.15 23.41 -4.68
CA ARG A 559 -6.94 24.21 -4.55
C ARG A 559 -7.23 25.62 -4.05
N ARG A 560 -8.32 26.26 -4.49
CA ARG A 560 -8.79 27.55 -3.97
C ARG A 560 -9.24 27.42 -2.51
N GLU A 561 -9.88 26.31 -2.13
CA GLU A 561 -10.31 26.06 -0.76
C GLU A 561 -9.13 25.88 0.21
N ILE A 562 -8.15 25.04 -0.15
CA ILE A 562 -6.93 24.81 0.62
C ILE A 562 -6.17 26.13 0.79
N SER A 563 -6.01 26.86 -0.31
CA SER A 563 -5.40 28.19 -0.35
C SER A 563 -6.09 29.15 0.63
N LEU A 564 -7.41 29.26 0.57
CA LEU A 564 -8.16 30.13 1.45
C LEU A 564 -7.94 29.78 2.93
N LEU A 565 -8.04 28.50 3.29
CA LEU A 565 -7.84 28.05 4.67
C LEU A 565 -6.40 28.30 5.16
N ALA A 566 -5.40 28.07 4.31
CA ALA A 566 -4.01 28.35 4.64
C ALA A 566 -3.78 29.84 4.95
N LYS A 567 -4.40 30.72 4.17
CA LYS A 567 -4.39 32.18 4.40
C LYS A 567 -5.10 32.55 5.69
N VAL A 568 -6.25 31.93 6.00
CA VAL A 568 -6.98 32.17 7.26
C VAL A 568 -6.10 31.80 8.46
N CYS A 569 -5.37 30.68 8.41
CA CYS A 569 -4.44 30.32 9.47
C CYS A 569 -3.36 31.38 9.69
N PHE A 570 -2.72 31.84 8.60
CA PHE A 570 -1.64 32.81 8.67
C PHE A 570 -2.14 34.19 9.12
N ALA A 571 -3.24 34.70 8.52
CA ALA A 571 -3.85 35.97 8.91
C ALA A 571 -4.25 35.99 10.39
N LYS A 572 -4.78 34.86 10.89
CA LYS A 572 -5.12 34.73 12.31
C LYS A 572 -3.89 34.83 13.21
N HIS A 573 -2.79 34.18 12.82
CA HIS A 573 -1.53 34.26 13.55
C HIS A 573 -0.98 35.69 13.57
N GLU A 574 -0.90 36.32 12.40
CA GLU A 574 -0.32 37.65 12.18
C GLU A 574 -1.15 38.77 12.84
N PHE A 575 -2.45 38.85 12.55
CA PHE A 575 -3.30 39.95 12.99
C PHE A 575 -3.99 39.69 14.34
N GLY A 576 -4.01 38.44 14.82
CA GLY A 576 -4.66 38.05 16.07
C GLY A 576 -6.19 38.06 16.04
N SER A 577 -6.79 38.37 14.90
CA SER A 577 -8.24 38.34 14.68
C SER A 577 -8.80 36.93 14.83
N LYS A 578 -9.88 36.79 15.62
CA LYS A 578 -10.51 35.48 15.88
C LYS A 578 -10.98 34.81 14.59
N ASN A 579 -11.61 35.60 13.72
CA ASN A 579 -11.98 35.25 12.35
C ASN A 579 -11.48 36.37 11.41
N PRO A 580 -10.37 36.16 10.69
CA PRO A 580 -9.80 37.16 9.79
C PRO A 580 -10.80 37.65 8.72
N SER A 581 -10.90 38.96 8.57
CA SER A 581 -11.72 39.62 7.57
C SER A 581 -11.18 39.37 6.14
N PRO A 582 -12.01 39.53 5.10
CA PRO A 582 -11.55 39.47 3.71
C PRO A 582 -10.40 40.43 3.41
N ALA A 583 -10.32 41.57 4.10
CA ALA A 583 -9.23 42.53 3.95
C ALA A 583 -7.89 41.98 4.52
N GLU A 584 -7.94 41.37 5.71
CA GLU A 584 -6.77 40.70 6.31
C GLU A 584 -6.31 39.50 5.48
N ILE A 585 -7.26 38.69 5.00
CA ILE A 585 -6.94 37.54 4.12
C ILE A 585 -6.33 38.01 2.79
N LYS A 586 -6.79 39.13 2.24
CA LYS A 586 -6.21 39.70 1.00
C LYS A 586 -4.78 40.20 1.19
N ARG A 587 -4.41 40.62 2.42
CA ARG A 587 -3.02 40.99 2.75
C ARG A 587 -2.09 39.77 2.79
N VAL A 588 -2.65 38.57 2.95
CA VAL A 588 -1.93 37.31 2.86
C VAL A 588 -1.96 36.82 1.40
N ILE A 589 -0.81 36.85 0.73
CA ILE A 589 -0.64 36.34 -0.64
C ILE A 589 -0.29 34.81 -0.54
N LEU A 590 -0.22 33.98 -1.59
CA LEU A 590 0.19 32.53 -1.50
C LEU A 590 1.12 32.12 -2.66
N PRO A 591 1.92 31.04 -2.54
CA PRO A 591 3.06 30.77 -3.42
C PRO A 591 2.77 30.22 -4.81
N LYS A 592 3.66 30.58 -5.75
CA LYS A 592 4.05 29.79 -6.93
C LYS A 592 5.06 28.71 -6.53
N SER A 593 5.01 27.56 -7.18
CA SER A 593 5.93 26.44 -6.90
C SER A 593 7.29 26.63 -7.56
N LYS A 594 8.35 26.21 -6.87
CA LYS A 594 9.74 26.25 -7.38
C LYS A 594 9.90 25.25 -8.54
N THR A 595 10.06 25.73 -9.76
CA THR A 595 10.65 24.97 -10.87
C THR A 595 12.18 25.07 -10.80
N ARG A 596 12.83 23.94 -10.53
CA ARG A 596 14.13 23.56 -11.12
C ARG A 596 14.20 22.05 -11.21
#